data_AF-B6BMW2-F1
#
_entry.id   AF-B6BMW2-F1
#
_cell.length_a   1.000
_cell.length_b   1.000
_cell.length_c   1.000
_cell.angle_alpha   90.00
_cell.angle_beta   90.00
_cell.angle_gamma   90.00
#
_symmetry.space_group_name_H-M   'P 1'
#
loop_
_entity.id
_entity.type
_entity.pdbx_description
1 polymer ?
#
loop_
_entity_poly.entity_id
_entity_poly.type
_entity_poly.pdbx_seq_one_letter_code
_entity_poly.pdbx_strand_id
1 'polypeptide(L)'
;MVLELLFEYSSSSLVYDKLLLRKLEESKLEGRLVKTDKDIKLYVEADDSDELELFANELSLELPHSIFLRNTEVKVVDALPDNDFILPQSEKLAMPFCPSCLSKVLDESSQDYYNPYCECEVCGYEADGKSGNYHSLFEQIANAISRDSVVKVNTFYGEYYLGKLNEKCNDISFDILSYDLATISKYTNVTTPETVALGAIEKPLIGLKTNLKFKMDFEGVKEELLRFKLADDFILHLTLVELHKLGVDCVFITKDEMKYDTALLLADFKESMEPIECVVSAKNIVILRGTKGLPTFELTNEAVIPYIGTFNSVIKEHNFSDKTVVGLNISKDSHNNILVYGKKFGLIEYLSFKSEYSSVEEIFKAIAQTNESGIKLLTNYKSKFTELYEKVSLITFDEKELNIYKLWGIISIILGYSNSNDIYESADILENNAKSFVGTKGPRIDYKLQNIKSKVYLDPLMVIRTAMTFKLAGVDSLCLSYGVVESFVEFLSGQLDEIKQNMNNDVVVASGSLLGNKHLFSKLDKEVSVNHELYFNKELPVDGINIRYGGNELLHN
;
A
#
# COMPACT_ATOMS: atom_id res chain seq x y z
N MET A 1 -29.57 -25.34 -18.67
CA MET A 1 -28.16 -25.52 -18.24
C MET A 1 -27.84 -24.41 -17.26
N VAL A 2 -27.09 -24.67 -16.19
CA VAL A 2 -26.76 -23.63 -15.19
C VAL A 2 -25.26 -23.35 -15.18
N LEU A 3 -24.89 -22.08 -15.31
CA LEU A 3 -23.53 -21.59 -15.20
C LEU A 3 -23.33 -20.98 -13.81
N GLU A 4 -22.31 -21.43 -13.06
CA GLU A 4 -21.84 -20.81 -11.81
C GLU A 4 -20.58 -19.97 -12.12
N LEU A 5 -20.66 -18.67 -11.80
CA LEU A 5 -19.55 -17.72 -11.83
C LEU A 5 -19.17 -17.38 -10.38
N LEU A 6 -18.01 -17.83 -9.93
CA LEU A 6 -17.47 -17.56 -8.60
C LEU A 6 -16.48 -16.41 -8.66
N PHE A 7 -16.62 -15.46 -7.72
CA PHE A 7 -15.71 -14.35 -7.48
C PHE A 7 -15.27 -14.37 -6.01
N GLU A 8 -13.99 -14.57 -5.75
CA GLU A 8 -13.42 -14.37 -4.42
C GLU A 8 -13.15 -12.87 -4.22
N TYR A 9 -14.13 -12.16 -3.69
CA TYR A 9 -14.15 -10.72 -3.50
C TYR A 9 -14.22 -10.38 -2.01
N SER A 10 -13.11 -9.90 -1.45
CA SER A 10 -12.99 -9.70 0.00
C SER A 10 -13.57 -8.38 0.52
N SER A 11 -14.19 -7.58 -0.34
CA SER A 11 -14.69 -6.25 0.04
C SER A 11 -16.19 -6.23 0.35
N SER A 12 -16.55 -5.43 1.35
CA SER A 12 -17.93 -5.13 1.74
C SER A 12 -18.57 -3.98 0.95
N SER A 13 -17.88 -3.44 -0.07
CA SER A 13 -18.32 -2.31 -0.92
C SER A 13 -19.56 -2.55 -1.80
N LEU A 14 -19.98 -3.80 -1.99
CA LEU A 14 -21.11 -4.22 -2.84
C LEU A 14 -20.99 -3.87 -4.33
N VAL A 15 -19.82 -3.46 -4.82
CA VAL A 15 -19.61 -3.10 -6.24
C VAL A 15 -19.90 -4.30 -7.15
N TYR A 16 -19.30 -5.45 -6.86
CA TYR A 16 -19.50 -6.67 -7.65
C TYR A 16 -20.94 -7.17 -7.55
N ASP A 17 -21.52 -7.17 -6.35
CA ASP A 17 -22.90 -7.57 -6.10
C ASP A 17 -23.89 -6.80 -7.00
N LYS A 18 -23.77 -5.47 -7.02
CA LYS A 18 -24.62 -4.58 -7.83
C LYS A 18 -24.41 -4.77 -9.34
N LEU A 19 -23.15 -4.89 -9.79
CA LEU A 19 -22.84 -5.13 -11.21
C LEU A 19 -23.43 -6.45 -11.72
N LEU A 20 -23.27 -7.52 -10.94
CA LEU A 20 -23.78 -8.85 -11.29
C LEU A 20 -25.31 -8.87 -11.35
N LEU A 21 -25.98 -8.25 -10.37
CA LEU A 21 -27.44 -8.15 -10.34
C LEU A 21 -27.98 -7.30 -11.50
N ARG A 22 -27.35 -6.14 -11.79
CA ARG A 22 -27.71 -5.32 -12.95
C ARG A 22 -27.62 -6.12 -14.24
N LYS A 23 -26.52 -6.85 -14.45
CA LYS A 23 -26.33 -7.62 -15.67
C LYS A 23 -27.35 -8.75 -15.82
N LEU A 24 -27.68 -9.41 -14.72
CA LEU A 24 -28.73 -10.43 -14.69
C LEU A 24 -30.11 -9.86 -15.04
N GLU A 25 -30.43 -8.67 -14.52
CA GLU A 25 -31.69 -7.99 -14.84
C GLU A 25 -31.77 -7.58 -16.32
N GLU A 26 -30.68 -7.05 -16.88
CA GLU A 26 -30.60 -6.65 -18.28
C GLU A 26 -30.71 -7.83 -19.27
N SER A 27 -30.11 -8.98 -18.93
CA SER A 27 -30.14 -10.18 -19.77
C SER A 27 -31.50 -10.87 -19.81
N LYS A 28 -32.35 -10.64 -18.80
CA LYS A 28 -33.65 -11.30 -18.59
C LYS A 28 -33.56 -12.83 -18.47
N LEU A 29 -32.38 -13.36 -18.17
CA LEU A 29 -32.17 -14.77 -17.87
C LEU A 29 -32.60 -15.07 -16.42
N GLU A 30 -32.96 -16.33 -16.15
CA GLU A 30 -33.19 -16.76 -14.77
C GLU A 30 -31.85 -16.93 -14.06
N GLY A 31 -31.74 -16.44 -12.83
CA GLY A 31 -30.49 -16.54 -12.09
C GLY A 31 -30.64 -16.15 -10.64
N ARG A 32 -29.59 -16.45 -9.86
CA ARG A 32 -29.52 -16.19 -8.41
C ARG A 32 -28.11 -15.79 -8.01
N LEU A 33 -28.01 -14.89 -7.05
CA LEU A 33 -26.73 -14.51 -6.46
C LEU A 33 -26.63 -15.13 -5.07
N VAL A 34 -25.50 -15.73 -4.72
CA VAL A 34 -25.24 -16.25 -3.37
C VAL A 34 -23.94 -15.67 -2.86
N LYS A 35 -23.96 -15.15 -1.63
CA LYS A 35 -22.78 -14.55 -0.98
C LYS A 35 -22.46 -15.23 0.35
N THR A 36 -21.20 -15.57 0.56
CA THR A 36 -20.70 -16.17 1.80
C THR A 36 -19.33 -15.59 2.14
N ASP A 37 -19.23 -14.79 3.22
CA ASP A 37 -18.01 -14.08 3.63
C ASP A 37 -17.33 -13.36 2.44
N LYS A 38 -16.30 -13.98 1.84
CA LYS A 38 -15.51 -13.46 0.71
C LYS A 38 -15.93 -13.98 -0.67
N ASP A 39 -16.86 -14.94 -0.76
CA ASP A 39 -17.25 -15.55 -2.02
C ASP A 39 -18.57 -14.97 -2.51
N ILE A 40 -18.60 -14.50 -3.77
CA ILE A 40 -19.81 -14.12 -4.50
C ILE A 40 -20.00 -15.13 -5.64
N LYS A 41 -21.15 -15.79 -5.70
CA LYS A 41 -21.49 -16.77 -6.73
C LYS A 41 -22.73 -16.33 -7.48
N LEU A 42 -22.58 -16.07 -8.78
CA LEU A 42 -23.71 -15.81 -9.67
C LEU A 42 -24.05 -17.11 -10.42
N TYR A 43 -25.30 -17.53 -10.30
CA TYR A 43 -25.86 -18.66 -11.03
C TYR A 43 -26.78 -18.13 -12.12
N VAL A 44 -26.60 -18.58 -13.35
CA VAL A 44 -27.43 -18.18 -14.50
C VAL A 44 -27.90 -19.43 -15.23
N GLU A 45 -29.20 -19.53 -15.47
CA GLU A 45 -29.84 -20.61 -16.19
C GLU A 45 -30.35 -20.15 -17.54
N ALA A 46 -30.06 -20.94 -18.57
CA ALA A 46 -30.65 -20.80 -19.89
C ALA A 46 -30.84 -22.17 -20.55
N ASP A 47 -31.80 -22.24 -21.49
CA ASP A 47 -32.04 -23.45 -22.29
C ASP A 47 -30.95 -23.66 -23.35
N ASP A 48 -30.36 -22.56 -23.85
CA ASP A 48 -29.33 -22.55 -24.89
C ASP A 48 -27.95 -22.19 -24.30
N SER A 49 -26.91 -22.93 -24.69
CA SER A 49 -25.53 -22.63 -24.30
C SER A 49 -25.03 -21.32 -24.90
N ASP A 50 -25.53 -20.93 -26.07
CA ASP A 50 -25.10 -19.71 -26.76
C ASP A 50 -25.55 -18.45 -26.00
N GLU A 51 -26.70 -18.51 -25.31
CA GLU A 51 -27.18 -17.43 -24.43
C GLU A 51 -26.28 -17.23 -23.21
N LEU A 52 -25.79 -18.34 -22.61
CA LEU A 52 -24.86 -18.29 -21.47
C LEU A 52 -23.48 -17.76 -21.89
N GLU A 53 -23.00 -18.15 -23.08
CA GLU A 53 -21.75 -17.64 -23.63
C GLU A 53 -21.84 -16.14 -23.92
N LEU A 54 -22.94 -15.68 -24.53
CA LEU A 54 -23.19 -14.26 -24.77
C LEU A 54 -23.23 -13.48 -23.45
N PHE A 55 -23.96 -13.98 -22.45
CA PHE A 55 -24.02 -13.37 -21.12
C PHE A 55 -22.63 -13.21 -20.50
N ALA A 56 -21.83 -14.27 -20.49
CA ALA A 56 -20.50 -14.26 -19.89
C ALA A 56 -19.55 -13.28 -20.62
N ASN A 57 -19.61 -13.26 -21.96
CA ASN A 57 -18.81 -12.34 -22.77
C ASN A 57 -19.17 -10.88 -22.49
N GLU A 58 -20.46 -10.54 -22.46
CA GLU A 58 -20.88 -9.17 -22.15
C GLU A 58 -20.53 -8.76 -20.72
N LEU A 59 -20.75 -9.64 -19.74
CA LEU A 59 -20.39 -9.40 -18.35
C LEU A 59 -18.89 -9.11 -18.20
N SER A 60 -18.04 -9.81 -18.95
CA SER A 60 -16.58 -9.62 -18.90
C SER A 60 -16.11 -8.23 -19.34
N LEU A 61 -16.90 -7.54 -20.19
CA LEU A 61 -16.60 -6.18 -20.65
C LEU A 61 -16.98 -5.12 -19.62
N GLU A 62 -17.93 -5.44 -18.73
CA GLU A 62 -18.46 -4.51 -17.73
C GLU A 62 -17.79 -4.66 -16.36
N LEU A 63 -17.28 -5.86 -16.03
CA LEU A 63 -16.65 -6.14 -14.74
C LEU A 63 -15.25 -5.50 -14.67
N PRO A 64 -15.04 -4.48 -13.81
CA PRO A 64 -13.73 -3.95 -13.59
C PRO A 64 -12.92 -4.90 -12.71
N HIS A 65 -11.60 -4.92 -12.87
CA HIS A 65 -10.76 -5.51 -11.84
C HIS A 65 -10.81 -4.68 -10.53
N SER A 66 -10.52 -5.30 -9.39
CA SER A 66 -10.51 -4.66 -8.07
C SER A 66 -9.31 -5.15 -7.27
N ILE A 67 -8.74 -4.30 -6.42
CA ILE A 67 -7.68 -4.71 -5.46
C ILE A 67 -8.15 -5.77 -4.45
N PHE A 68 -9.48 -5.97 -4.33
CA PHE A 68 -10.11 -6.96 -3.45
C PHE A 68 -10.54 -8.25 -4.16
N LEU A 69 -10.41 -8.33 -5.50
CA LEU A 69 -10.71 -9.52 -6.27
C LEU A 69 -9.49 -10.45 -6.30
N ARG A 70 -9.60 -11.62 -5.68
CA ARG A 70 -8.50 -12.59 -5.54
C ARG A 70 -8.52 -13.70 -6.57
N ASN A 71 -9.70 -14.17 -6.95
CA ASN A 71 -9.88 -15.29 -7.86
C ASN A 71 -11.24 -15.20 -8.56
N THR A 72 -11.32 -15.78 -9.75
CA THR A 72 -12.54 -15.93 -10.53
C THR A 72 -12.60 -17.31 -11.15
N GLU A 73 -13.69 -18.03 -10.97
CA GLU A 73 -13.88 -19.36 -11.53
C GLU A 73 -15.23 -19.48 -12.24
N VAL A 74 -15.28 -20.31 -13.28
CA VAL A 74 -16.51 -20.58 -14.04
C VAL A 74 -16.68 -22.08 -14.15
N LYS A 75 -17.87 -22.58 -13.84
CA LYS A 75 -18.20 -24.00 -14.01
C LYS A 75 -19.68 -24.21 -14.32
N VAL A 76 -19.98 -25.36 -14.90
CA VAL A 76 -21.37 -25.81 -15.14
C VAL A 76 -21.84 -26.59 -13.92
N VAL A 77 -23.06 -26.31 -13.46
CA VAL A 77 -23.70 -26.99 -12.32
C VAL A 77 -25.08 -27.53 -12.70
N ASP A 78 -25.61 -28.42 -11.87
CA ASP A 78 -26.82 -29.18 -12.19
C ASP A 78 -28.11 -28.37 -12.00
N ALA A 79 -28.15 -27.43 -11.05
CA ALA A 79 -29.36 -26.69 -10.69
C ALA A 79 -29.03 -25.33 -10.05
N LEU A 80 -30.02 -24.42 -10.07
CA LEU A 80 -29.99 -23.18 -9.30
C LEU A 80 -30.04 -23.47 -7.78
N PRO A 81 -29.38 -22.64 -6.94
CA PRO A 81 -29.45 -22.78 -5.49
C PRO A 81 -30.82 -22.35 -4.94
N ASP A 82 -31.23 -22.91 -3.80
CA ASP A 82 -32.48 -22.51 -3.13
C ASP A 82 -32.40 -21.12 -2.48
N ASN A 83 -31.20 -20.71 -2.07
CA ASN A 83 -30.96 -19.42 -1.45
C ASN A 83 -30.69 -18.34 -2.49
N ASP A 84 -31.06 -17.10 -2.17
CA ASP A 84 -30.79 -15.94 -2.99
C ASP A 84 -30.36 -14.77 -2.10
N PHE A 85 -29.38 -14.01 -2.57
CA PHE A 85 -28.81 -12.89 -1.85
C PHE A 85 -29.68 -11.65 -2.06
N ILE A 86 -30.12 -11.06 -0.95
CA ILE A 86 -30.88 -9.82 -0.97
C ILE A 86 -29.90 -8.67 -0.76
N LEU A 87 -29.78 -7.81 -1.77
CA LEU A 87 -28.91 -6.63 -1.71
C LEU A 87 -29.36 -5.73 -0.55
N PRO A 88 -28.49 -5.44 0.44
CA PRO A 88 -28.84 -4.58 1.54
C PRO A 88 -28.97 -3.13 1.08
N GLN A 89 -29.92 -2.40 1.69
CA GLN A 89 -29.98 -0.95 1.52
C GLN A 89 -28.77 -0.31 2.20
N SER A 90 -27.93 0.33 1.41
CA SER A 90 -26.70 0.99 1.85
C SER A 90 -26.41 2.19 0.97
N GLU A 91 -25.73 3.19 1.53
CA GLU A 91 -25.25 4.33 0.76
C GLU A 91 -24.16 3.89 -0.24
N LYS A 92 -24.12 4.56 -1.39
CA LYS A 92 -23.10 4.31 -2.41
C LYS A 92 -21.75 4.83 -1.93
N LEU A 93 -20.70 4.01 -2.01
CA LEU A 93 -19.35 4.47 -1.75
C LEU A 93 -18.86 5.39 -2.88
N ALA A 94 -18.10 6.43 -2.50
CA ALA A 94 -17.36 7.25 -3.45
C ALA A 94 -16.31 6.39 -4.16
N MET A 95 -16.55 6.07 -5.42
CA MET A 95 -15.77 5.09 -6.18
C MET A 95 -15.45 5.64 -7.57
N PRO A 96 -14.22 5.46 -8.09
CA PRO A 96 -13.88 5.87 -9.45
C PRO A 96 -14.78 5.24 -10.50
N PHE A 97 -14.85 5.87 -11.67
CA PHE A 97 -15.76 5.47 -12.75
C PHE A 97 -15.58 4.01 -13.18
N CYS A 98 -16.70 3.32 -13.40
CA CYS A 98 -16.70 1.96 -13.93
C CYS A 98 -16.55 1.97 -15.47
N PRO A 99 -16.25 0.81 -16.10
CA PRO A 99 -16.08 0.72 -17.56
C PRO A 99 -17.31 1.21 -18.36
N SER A 100 -18.52 0.96 -17.85
CA SER A 100 -19.77 1.39 -18.49
C SER A 100 -19.97 2.91 -18.46
N CYS A 101 -19.67 3.57 -17.34
CA CYS A 101 -19.71 5.05 -17.29
C CYS A 101 -18.60 5.66 -18.15
N LEU A 102 -17.40 5.05 -18.16
CA LEU A 102 -16.29 5.51 -18.99
C LEU A 102 -16.65 5.47 -20.48
N SER A 103 -17.25 4.39 -20.97
CA SER A 103 -17.62 4.27 -22.38
C SER A 103 -18.64 5.35 -22.79
N LYS A 104 -19.62 5.64 -21.94
CA LYS A 104 -20.61 6.71 -22.17
C LYS A 104 -19.99 8.10 -22.25
N VAL A 105 -18.96 8.38 -21.45
CA VAL A 105 -18.30 9.70 -21.43
C VAL A 105 -17.39 9.91 -22.65
N LEU A 106 -16.88 8.83 -23.23
CA LEU A 106 -16.00 8.87 -24.40
C LEU A 106 -16.74 8.75 -25.75
N ASP A 107 -17.98 8.28 -25.75
CA ASP A 107 -18.79 8.11 -26.97
C ASP A 107 -19.46 9.44 -27.41
N GLU A 108 -19.07 9.98 -28.56
CA GLU A 108 -19.63 11.21 -29.15
C GLU A 108 -21.16 11.18 -29.36
N SER A 109 -21.74 9.98 -29.50
CA SER A 109 -23.19 9.82 -29.68
C SER A 109 -23.97 9.78 -28.37
N SER A 110 -23.27 9.62 -27.24
CA SER A 110 -23.84 9.57 -25.90
C SER A 110 -24.26 10.96 -25.42
N GLN A 111 -25.35 11.01 -24.65
CA GLN A 111 -25.76 12.23 -23.94
C GLN A 111 -24.75 12.64 -22.84
N ASP A 112 -23.93 11.69 -22.39
CA ASP A 112 -22.88 11.89 -21.40
C ASP A 112 -21.52 12.20 -22.02
N TYR A 113 -21.42 12.42 -23.33
CA TYR A 113 -20.15 12.77 -23.98
C TYR A 113 -19.50 14.00 -23.32
N TYR A 114 -18.30 13.82 -22.75
CA TYR A 114 -17.60 14.82 -21.93
C TYR A 114 -18.43 15.36 -20.74
N ASN A 115 -19.30 14.54 -20.17
CA ASN A 115 -20.01 14.84 -18.92
C ASN A 115 -19.20 14.34 -17.71
N PRO A 116 -18.58 15.22 -16.91
CA PRO A 116 -17.80 14.79 -15.75
C PRO A 116 -18.67 14.25 -14.60
N TYR A 117 -19.99 14.51 -14.63
CA TYR A 117 -20.93 14.07 -13.61
C TYR A 117 -21.60 12.73 -13.94
N CYS A 118 -21.15 12.02 -14.99
CA CYS A 118 -21.65 10.69 -15.30
C CYS A 118 -21.36 9.75 -14.13
N GLU A 119 -22.37 9.03 -13.65
CA GLU A 119 -22.22 8.03 -12.60
C GLU A 119 -23.31 6.97 -12.67
N CYS A 120 -23.22 5.94 -11.82
CA CYS A 120 -24.21 4.88 -11.71
C CYS A 120 -24.31 4.40 -10.25
N GLU A 121 -24.97 3.28 -10.02
CA GLU A 121 -25.19 2.69 -8.69
C GLU A 121 -23.94 2.11 -8.03
N VAL A 122 -22.84 1.93 -8.78
CA VAL A 122 -21.57 1.36 -8.29
C VAL A 122 -20.37 2.32 -8.34
N CYS A 123 -20.47 3.44 -9.07
CA CYS A 123 -19.38 4.40 -9.21
C CYS A 123 -19.86 5.84 -9.11
N GLY A 124 -18.90 6.76 -9.13
CA GLY A 124 -19.15 8.18 -8.97
C GLY A 124 -19.07 8.63 -7.52
N TYR A 125 -19.46 9.88 -7.31
CA TYR A 125 -19.21 10.63 -6.09
C TYR A 125 -20.45 11.34 -5.55
N GLU A 126 -21.60 11.16 -6.21
CA GLU A 126 -22.86 11.82 -5.87
C GLU A 126 -22.70 13.35 -5.78
N ALA A 127 -21.87 13.89 -6.68
CA ALA A 127 -21.55 15.31 -6.73
C ALA A 127 -22.66 16.07 -7.45
N ASP A 128 -23.00 17.25 -6.93
CA ASP A 128 -23.95 18.15 -7.56
C ASP A 128 -23.35 18.75 -8.82
N GLY A 129 -24.11 18.74 -9.92
CA GLY A 129 -23.62 19.20 -11.20
C GLY A 129 -24.70 19.20 -12.27
N LYS A 130 -24.47 20.00 -13.33
CA LYS A 130 -25.35 19.99 -14.50
C LYS A 130 -24.76 19.06 -15.55
N SER A 131 -25.48 17.97 -15.86
CA SER A 131 -25.09 17.12 -16.99
C SER A 131 -24.99 17.92 -18.28
N GLY A 132 -23.94 17.66 -19.05
CA GLY A 132 -23.69 18.33 -20.32
C GLY A 132 -22.32 18.00 -20.87
N ASN A 133 -22.01 18.59 -22.03
CA ASN A 133 -20.71 18.43 -22.69
C ASN A 133 -19.77 19.56 -22.29
N TYR A 134 -18.64 19.21 -21.67
CA TYR A 134 -17.63 20.14 -21.17
C TYR A 134 -16.32 20.11 -21.99
N HIS A 135 -16.32 19.54 -23.20
CA HIS A 135 -15.13 19.35 -24.03
C HIS A 135 -14.27 20.61 -24.17
N SER A 136 -14.87 21.74 -24.57
CA SER A 136 -14.12 22.98 -24.78
C SER A 136 -13.39 23.48 -23.53
N LEU A 137 -13.90 23.15 -22.34
CA LEU A 137 -13.28 23.55 -21.09
C LEU A 137 -12.05 22.68 -20.78
N PHE A 138 -12.17 21.36 -20.93
CA PHE A 138 -11.01 20.46 -20.78
C PHE A 138 -9.92 20.76 -21.80
N GLU A 139 -10.29 21.10 -23.03
CA GLU A 139 -9.35 21.52 -24.08
C GLU A 139 -8.57 22.78 -23.66
N GLN A 140 -9.26 23.78 -23.08
CA GLN A 140 -8.60 25.00 -22.57
C GLN A 140 -7.61 24.69 -21.44
N ILE A 141 -8.01 23.83 -20.50
CA ILE A 141 -7.16 23.42 -19.36
C ILE A 141 -5.92 22.66 -19.84
N ALA A 142 -6.09 21.70 -20.74
CA ALA A 142 -4.96 20.95 -21.31
C ALA A 142 -4.00 21.88 -22.06
N ASN A 143 -4.52 22.83 -22.84
CA ASN A 143 -3.71 23.85 -23.50
C ASN A 143 -2.90 24.69 -22.50
N ALA A 144 -3.50 25.11 -21.38
CA ALA A 144 -2.79 25.86 -20.34
C ALA A 144 -1.64 25.03 -19.74
N ILE A 145 -1.90 23.79 -19.33
CA ILE A 145 -0.88 22.89 -18.77
C ILE A 145 0.23 22.58 -19.79
N SER A 146 -0.12 22.37 -21.07
CA SER A 146 0.86 22.11 -22.14
C SER A 146 1.87 23.26 -22.31
N ARG A 147 1.46 24.49 -21.99
CA ARG A 147 2.26 25.73 -22.00
C ARG A 147 2.92 26.02 -20.64
N ASP A 148 3.10 24.99 -19.82
CA ASP A 148 3.77 25.03 -18.51
C ASP A 148 3.05 25.86 -17.43
N SER A 149 1.78 26.23 -17.61
CA SER A 149 0.95 26.79 -16.55
C SER A 149 0.55 25.71 -15.53
N VAL A 150 0.44 26.12 -14.27
CA VAL A 150 -0.16 25.30 -13.21
C VAL A 150 -1.64 25.65 -13.14
N VAL A 151 -2.48 24.62 -13.05
CA VAL A 151 -3.94 24.76 -12.98
C VAL A 151 -4.44 24.25 -11.63
N LYS A 152 -5.28 25.04 -10.96
CA LYS A 152 -6.04 24.57 -9.80
C LYS A 152 -7.25 23.78 -10.29
N VAL A 153 -7.48 22.58 -9.75
CA VAL A 153 -8.63 21.75 -10.09
C VAL A 153 -9.36 21.32 -8.82
N ASN A 154 -10.68 21.28 -8.87
CA ASN A 154 -11.48 20.57 -7.87
C ASN A 154 -11.89 19.23 -8.45
N THR A 155 -11.39 18.16 -7.86
CA THR A 155 -11.93 16.81 -8.08
C THR A 155 -13.18 16.65 -7.21
N PHE A 156 -13.89 15.53 -7.39
CA PHE A 156 -15.05 15.23 -6.54
C PHE A 156 -14.70 14.82 -5.10
N TYR A 157 -13.42 14.83 -4.74
CA TYR A 157 -12.96 14.40 -3.43
C TYR A 157 -11.85 15.29 -2.84
N GLY A 158 -11.51 16.41 -3.49
CA GLY A 158 -10.54 17.37 -2.95
C GLY A 158 -10.09 18.43 -3.96
N GLU A 159 -9.34 19.42 -3.47
CA GLU A 159 -8.67 20.43 -4.29
C GLU A 159 -7.23 20.00 -4.59
N TYR A 160 -6.80 20.23 -5.83
CA TYR A 160 -5.47 19.85 -6.32
C TYR A 160 -4.89 20.89 -7.28
N TYR A 161 -3.58 20.83 -7.47
CA TYR A 161 -2.85 21.56 -8.50
C TYR A 161 -2.22 20.59 -9.48
N LEU A 162 -2.41 20.85 -10.78
CA LEU A 162 -1.87 20.07 -11.88
C LEU A 162 -0.88 20.87 -12.71
N GLY A 163 0.18 20.23 -13.17
CA GLY A 163 1.13 20.83 -14.11
C GLY A 163 2.11 19.82 -14.71
N LYS A 164 2.85 20.23 -15.73
CA LYS A 164 3.89 19.39 -16.33
C LYS A 164 5.00 19.06 -15.33
N LEU A 165 5.51 17.84 -15.42
CA LEU A 165 6.69 17.40 -14.68
C LEU A 165 7.92 18.21 -15.11
N ASN A 166 8.43 19.03 -14.20
CA ASN A 166 9.61 19.87 -14.36
C ASN A 166 10.13 20.30 -12.98
N GLU A 167 11.11 21.19 -12.94
CA GLU A 167 11.73 21.67 -11.70
C GLU A 167 10.76 22.26 -10.66
N LYS A 168 9.58 22.73 -11.06
CA LYS A 168 8.55 23.26 -10.15
C LYS A 168 8.04 22.24 -9.14
N CYS A 169 8.16 20.94 -9.43
CA CYS A 169 7.70 19.89 -8.52
C CYS A 169 8.73 19.51 -7.44
N ASN A 170 9.98 19.98 -7.52
CA ASN A 170 11.03 19.57 -6.60
C ASN A 170 10.90 20.12 -5.17
N ASP A 171 10.08 21.16 -4.99
CA ASP A 171 9.93 21.86 -3.70
C ASP A 171 8.54 21.61 -3.07
N ILE A 172 7.81 20.60 -3.57
CA ILE A 172 6.46 20.23 -3.12
C ILE A 172 6.35 18.71 -2.95
N SER A 173 5.40 18.27 -2.15
CA SER A 173 4.96 16.87 -2.13
C SER A 173 4.04 16.63 -3.33
N PHE A 174 4.37 15.71 -4.23
CA PHE A 174 3.56 15.45 -5.42
C PHE A 174 3.48 13.97 -5.77
N ASP A 175 2.43 13.63 -6.50
CA ASP A 175 2.26 12.34 -7.15
C ASP A 175 2.28 12.51 -8.68
N ILE A 176 2.50 11.41 -9.39
CA ILE A 176 2.39 11.38 -10.84
C ILE A 176 1.01 10.86 -11.24
N LEU A 177 0.27 11.71 -11.94
CA LEU A 177 -0.95 11.34 -12.64
C LEU A 177 -0.60 10.94 -14.08
N SER A 178 -0.84 9.68 -14.42
CA SER A 178 -0.52 9.10 -15.73
C SER A 178 -1.77 8.88 -16.57
N TYR A 179 -1.67 9.11 -17.88
CA TYR A 179 -2.76 8.89 -18.83
C TYR A 179 -3.21 7.43 -18.86
N ASP A 180 -2.28 6.48 -18.95
CA ASP A 180 -2.55 5.05 -19.01
C ASP A 180 -1.45 4.20 -18.35
N LEU A 181 -1.68 2.88 -18.30
CA LEU A 181 -0.74 1.90 -17.74
C LEU A 181 0.52 1.73 -18.62
N ALA A 182 0.41 1.95 -19.93
CA ALA A 182 1.53 1.85 -20.86
C ALA A 182 2.56 2.96 -20.58
N THR A 183 2.08 4.15 -20.25
CA THR A 183 2.89 5.31 -19.86
C THR A 183 3.63 5.04 -18.53
N ILE A 184 2.96 4.46 -17.53
CA ILE A 184 3.62 4.05 -16.27
C ILE A 184 4.72 3.03 -16.57
N SER A 185 4.43 2.03 -17.42
CA SER A 185 5.39 0.98 -17.83
C SER A 185 6.57 1.53 -18.60
N LYS A 186 6.37 2.57 -19.42
CA LYS A 186 7.43 3.27 -20.16
C LYS A 186 8.43 3.95 -19.22
N TYR A 187 7.97 4.50 -18.10
CA TYR A 187 8.77 5.35 -17.21
C TYR A 187 9.26 4.68 -15.93
N THR A 188 8.83 3.45 -15.66
CA THR A 188 9.17 2.71 -14.45
C THR A 188 9.60 1.28 -14.78
N ASN A 189 9.94 0.50 -13.75
CA ASN A 189 10.06 -0.95 -13.84
C ASN A 189 8.90 -1.62 -13.09
N VAL A 190 7.68 -1.15 -13.34
CA VAL A 190 6.45 -1.71 -12.74
C VAL A 190 6.30 -3.19 -13.09
N THR A 191 5.91 -3.99 -12.11
CA THR A 191 5.67 -5.42 -12.26
C THR A 191 4.24 -5.68 -12.74
N THR A 192 3.96 -6.90 -13.20
CA THR A 192 2.59 -7.30 -13.59
C THR A 192 1.59 -7.14 -12.44
N PRO A 193 1.84 -7.63 -11.21
CA PRO A 193 0.92 -7.41 -10.09
C PRO A 193 0.66 -5.93 -9.78
N GLU A 194 1.71 -5.09 -9.80
CA GLU A 194 1.55 -3.64 -9.59
C GLU A 194 0.73 -2.99 -10.72
N THR A 195 0.93 -3.40 -11.98
CA THR A 195 0.17 -2.91 -13.14
C THR A 195 -1.31 -3.26 -13.03
N VAL A 196 -1.60 -4.50 -12.62
CA VAL A 196 -2.96 -4.99 -12.39
C VAL A 196 -3.64 -4.20 -11.27
N ALA A 197 -2.93 -3.95 -10.16
CA ALA A 197 -3.43 -3.14 -9.05
C ALA A 197 -3.70 -1.67 -9.46
N LEU A 198 -2.81 -1.03 -10.22
CA LEU A 198 -3.04 0.33 -10.77
C LEU A 198 -4.28 0.40 -11.67
N GLY A 199 -4.56 -0.68 -12.40
CA GLY A 199 -5.70 -0.79 -13.30
C GLY A 199 -7.05 -1.01 -12.60
N ALA A 200 -7.04 -1.40 -11.33
CA ALA A 200 -8.25 -1.69 -10.55
C ALA A 200 -9.22 -0.50 -10.47
N ILE A 201 -10.49 -0.76 -10.17
CA ILE A 201 -11.52 0.29 -10.05
C ILE A 201 -11.20 1.29 -8.95
N GLU A 202 -10.52 0.87 -7.87
CA GLU A 202 -10.13 1.77 -6.78
C GLU A 202 -9.06 2.78 -7.19
N LYS A 203 -8.35 2.53 -8.31
CA LYS A 203 -7.27 3.38 -8.86
C LYS A 203 -6.23 3.81 -7.81
N PRO A 204 -5.60 2.86 -7.11
CA PRO A 204 -4.69 3.17 -6.02
C PRO A 204 -3.43 3.90 -6.49
N LEU A 205 -2.82 4.66 -5.58
CA LEU A 205 -1.43 5.11 -5.67
C LEU A 205 -0.48 3.94 -5.40
N ILE A 206 0.55 3.80 -6.22
CA ILE A 206 1.64 2.83 -6.00
C ILE A 206 2.99 3.54 -6.10
N GLY A 207 3.84 3.35 -5.09
CA GLY A 207 5.22 3.85 -5.07
C GLY A 207 6.13 3.05 -6.00
N LEU A 208 6.63 3.70 -7.06
CA LEU A 208 7.46 3.08 -8.09
C LEU A 208 8.81 3.77 -8.21
N LYS A 209 9.82 2.99 -8.63
CA LYS A 209 11.12 3.53 -9.01
C LYS A 209 11.09 3.88 -10.49
N THR A 210 11.41 5.12 -10.80
CA THR A 210 11.58 5.60 -12.18
C THR A 210 12.78 4.95 -12.86
N ASN A 211 12.69 4.78 -14.18
CA ASN A 211 13.76 4.21 -15.00
C ASN A 211 14.58 5.32 -15.68
N LEU A 212 15.58 4.92 -16.48
CA LEU A 212 16.44 5.89 -17.17
C LEU A 212 15.67 6.77 -18.16
N LYS A 213 14.62 6.23 -18.82
CA LYS A 213 13.82 6.99 -19.79
C LYS A 213 13.09 8.15 -19.13
N PHE A 214 12.55 7.94 -17.92
CA PHE A 214 11.93 9.00 -17.14
C PHE A 214 12.92 10.15 -16.88
N LYS A 215 14.13 9.82 -16.42
CA LYS A 215 15.16 10.84 -16.13
C LYS A 215 15.56 11.63 -17.37
N MET A 216 15.62 10.99 -18.54
CA MET A 216 15.93 11.65 -19.80
C MET A 216 14.81 12.59 -20.27
N ASP A 217 13.56 12.20 -20.07
CA ASP A 217 12.41 13.01 -20.51
C ASP A 217 12.05 14.12 -19.51
N PHE A 218 12.40 13.94 -18.24
CA PHE A 218 12.07 14.83 -17.14
C PHE A 218 13.31 15.19 -16.31
N GLU A 219 14.38 15.65 -16.96
CA GLU A 219 15.68 15.98 -16.33
C GLU A 219 15.57 16.95 -15.14
N GLY A 220 14.52 17.78 -15.12
CA GLY A 220 14.25 18.73 -14.04
C GLY A 220 13.69 18.11 -12.76
N VAL A 221 13.25 16.84 -12.76
CA VAL A 221 12.67 16.15 -11.60
C VAL A 221 13.77 15.39 -10.86
N LYS A 222 14.01 15.73 -9.59
CA LYS A 222 15.10 15.17 -8.78
C LYS A 222 14.76 13.80 -8.17
N GLU A 223 13.50 13.60 -7.81
CA GLU A 223 13.07 12.39 -7.12
C GLU A 223 12.97 11.19 -8.07
N GLU A 224 13.40 10.02 -7.59
CA GLU A 224 13.38 8.78 -8.37
C GLU A 224 12.37 7.76 -7.86
N LEU A 225 11.95 7.87 -6.59
CA LEU A 225 10.91 7.05 -5.97
C LEU A 225 9.65 7.91 -5.87
N LEU A 226 8.72 7.69 -6.78
CA LEU A 226 7.51 8.51 -6.93
C LEU A 226 6.28 7.63 -6.88
N ARG A 227 5.17 8.17 -6.36
CA ARG A 227 3.87 7.48 -6.40
C ARG A 227 3.19 7.79 -7.72
N PHE A 228 2.68 6.75 -8.38
CA PHE A 228 1.93 6.85 -9.61
C PHE A 228 0.48 6.47 -9.36
N LYS A 229 -0.45 7.16 -10.04
CA LYS A 229 -1.86 6.78 -10.13
C LYS A 229 -2.42 7.06 -11.53
N LEU A 230 -3.52 6.39 -11.85
CA LEU A 230 -4.38 6.76 -12.97
C LEU A 230 -5.43 7.77 -12.54
N ALA A 231 -6.15 8.35 -13.50
CA ALA A 231 -7.32 9.16 -13.20
C ALA A 231 -8.39 8.33 -12.48
N ASP A 232 -8.85 8.87 -11.36
CA ASP A 232 -9.79 8.25 -10.44
C ASP A 232 -11.08 9.07 -10.29
N ASP A 233 -11.26 10.08 -11.14
CA ASP A 233 -12.49 10.80 -11.39
C ASP A 233 -12.49 11.37 -12.82
N PHE A 234 -13.66 11.80 -13.31
CA PHE A 234 -13.79 12.28 -14.69
C PHE A 234 -13.18 13.66 -14.94
N ILE A 235 -12.98 14.51 -13.93
CA ILE A 235 -12.28 15.78 -14.08
C ILE A 235 -10.82 15.49 -14.46
N LEU A 236 -10.17 14.59 -13.72
CA LEU A 236 -8.80 14.16 -14.02
C LEU A 236 -8.72 13.39 -15.34
N HIS A 237 -9.64 12.47 -15.58
CA HIS A 237 -9.61 11.64 -16.78
C HIS A 237 -9.75 12.47 -18.06
N LEU A 238 -10.77 13.32 -18.15
CA LEU A 238 -11.01 14.15 -19.33
C LEU A 238 -9.89 15.18 -19.55
N THR A 239 -9.30 15.70 -18.47
CA THR A 239 -8.09 16.55 -18.57
C THR A 239 -6.92 15.79 -19.19
N LEU A 240 -6.67 14.53 -18.78
CA LEU A 240 -5.61 13.71 -19.35
C LEU A 240 -5.89 13.30 -20.80
N VAL A 241 -7.14 13.06 -21.18
CA VAL A 241 -7.52 12.78 -22.58
C VAL A 241 -7.10 13.93 -23.50
N GLU A 242 -7.38 15.17 -23.10
CA GLU A 242 -6.96 16.34 -23.89
C GLU A 242 -5.44 16.57 -23.85
N LEU A 243 -4.79 16.32 -22.71
CA LEU A 243 -3.33 16.41 -22.60
C LEU A 243 -2.60 15.39 -23.47
N HIS A 244 -3.13 14.16 -23.56
CA HIS A 244 -2.58 13.11 -24.40
C HIS A 244 -2.58 13.51 -25.88
N LYS A 245 -3.65 14.17 -26.37
CA LYS A 245 -3.70 14.73 -27.73
C LYS A 245 -2.59 15.78 -27.98
N LEU A 246 -2.10 16.43 -26.93
CA LEU A 246 -1.00 17.39 -26.96
C LEU A 246 0.38 16.76 -26.68
N GLY A 247 0.46 15.43 -26.54
CA GLY A 247 1.70 14.70 -26.27
C GLY A 247 2.17 14.76 -24.82
N VAL A 248 1.28 15.08 -23.88
CA VAL A 248 1.55 15.10 -22.44
C VAL A 248 0.86 13.91 -21.76
N ASP A 249 1.62 12.86 -21.50
CA ASP A 249 1.07 11.61 -20.93
C ASP A 249 1.20 11.51 -19.40
N CYS A 250 1.95 12.42 -18.78
CA CYS A 250 2.13 12.50 -17.33
C CYS A 250 2.16 13.95 -16.85
N VAL A 251 1.54 14.20 -15.71
CA VAL A 251 1.56 15.47 -14.99
C VAL A 251 1.83 15.22 -13.50
N PHE A 252 2.35 16.21 -12.80
CA PHE A 252 2.30 16.17 -11.34
C PHE A 252 0.88 16.52 -10.87
N ILE A 253 0.50 15.96 -9.74
CA ILE A 253 -0.68 16.35 -8.96
C ILE A 253 -0.26 16.55 -7.51
N THR A 254 -0.68 17.66 -6.90
CA THR A 254 -0.34 17.99 -5.51
C THR A 254 -1.50 18.66 -4.78
N LYS A 255 -1.52 18.52 -3.45
CA LYS A 255 -2.35 19.33 -2.54
C LYS A 255 -1.63 20.58 -2.03
N ASP A 256 -0.32 20.64 -2.19
CA ASP A 256 0.47 21.79 -1.77
C ASP A 256 0.06 23.01 -2.60
N GLU A 257 -0.13 24.14 -1.93
CA GLU A 257 -0.59 25.35 -2.60
C GLU A 257 0.46 25.83 -3.61
N MET A 258 0.02 26.02 -4.86
CA MET A 258 0.86 26.54 -5.93
C MET A 258 0.24 27.79 -6.55
N LYS A 259 1.09 28.66 -7.09
CA LYS A 259 0.62 29.76 -7.95
C LYS A 259 0.01 29.19 -9.23
N TYR A 260 -1.20 29.63 -9.56
CA TYR A 260 -1.95 29.20 -10.73
C TYR A 260 -2.51 30.41 -11.49
N ASP A 261 -2.63 30.26 -12.81
CA ASP A 261 -3.20 31.28 -13.70
C ASP A 261 -4.63 30.92 -14.14
N THR A 262 -5.00 29.65 -14.00
CA THR A 262 -6.27 29.11 -14.49
C THR A 262 -6.79 28.08 -13.49
N ALA A 263 -8.10 27.97 -13.38
CA ALA A 263 -8.74 27.00 -12.50
C ALA A 263 -9.89 26.27 -13.20
N LEU A 264 -10.07 24.99 -12.86
CA LEU A 264 -11.19 24.14 -13.26
C LEU A 264 -11.98 23.74 -12.02
N LEU A 265 -13.02 24.51 -11.70
CA LEU A 265 -13.81 24.36 -10.48
C LEU A 265 -15.23 23.92 -10.85
N LEU A 266 -15.35 22.67 -11.35
CA LEU A 266 -16.63 22.08 -11.73
C LEU A 266 -17.28 21.27 -10.60
N ALA A 267 -16.53 20.91 -9.57
CA ALA A 267 -16.98 20.05 -8.49
C ALA A 267 -17.00 20.80 -7.16
N ASP A 268 -18.11 20.66 -6.44
CA ASP A 268 -18.21 20.92 -5.01
C ASP A 268 -18.15 19.57 -4.29
N PHE A 269 -16.96 19.16 -3.85
CA PHE A 269 -16.82 17.93 -3.08
C PHE A 269 -17.43 18.11 -1.69
N LYS A 270 -18.27 17.17 -1.26
CA LYS A 270 -18.94 17.22 0.05
C LYS A 270 -17.95 17.03 1.20
N GLU A 271 -17.02 16.10 1.02
CA GLU A 271 -15.99 15.75 1.99
C GLU A 271 -14.66 15.51 1.28
N SER A 272 -13.56 15.97 1.88
CA SER A 272 -12.22 15.68 1.38
C SER A 272 -11.87 14.23 1.70
N MET A 273 -11.49 13.46 0.69
CA MET A 273 -11.04 12.07 0.85
C MET A 273 -9.61 11.90 0.33
N GLU A 274 -8.91 10.90 0.86
CA GLU A 274 -7.58 10.55 0.38
C GLU A 274 -7.66 9.31 -0.53
N PRO A 275 -7.07 9.35 -1.74
CA PRO A 275 -6.91 8.15 -2.55
C PRO A 275 -6.20 7.03 -1.78
N ILE A 276 -6.58 5.79 -2.06
CA ILE A 276 -5.93 4.61 -1.51
C ILE A 276 -4.49 4.57 -2.02
N GLU A 277 -3.53 4.34 -1.12
CA GLU A 277 -2.16 3.97 -1.48
C GLU A 277 -1.93 2.51 -1.09
N CYS A 278 -1.35 1.74 -2.00
CA CYS A 278 -1.07 0.32 -1.80
C CYS A 278 0.40 -0.02 -2.02
N VAL A 279 0.81 -1.14 -1.41
CA VAL A 279 2.02 -1.88 -1.79
C VAL A 279 1.62 -3.28 -2.24
N VAL A 280 2.33 -3.79 -3.23
CA VAL A 280 1.95 -5.00 -3.96
C VAL A 280 3.12 -5.98 -3.98
N SER A 281 2.81 -7.25 -3.74
CA SER A 281 3.70 -8.39 -3.91
C SER A 281 3.20 -9.28 -5.05
N ALA A 282 3.82 -10.44 -5.24
CA ALA A 282 3.35 -11.41 -6.22
C ALA A 282 1.98 -12.03 -5.88
N LYS A 283 1.57 -12.05 -4.60
CA LYS A 283 0.34 -12.72 -4.14
C LYS A 283 -0.64 -11.79 -3.43
N ASN A 284 -0.14 -10.71 -2.84
CA ASN A 284 -0.89 -9.90 -1.91
C ASN A 284 -0.77 -8.41 -2.23
N ILE A 285 -1.88 -7.71 -2.01
CA ILE A 285 -1.97 -6.26 -2.01
C ILE A 285 -2.35 -5.86 -0.58
N VAL A 286 -1.68 -4.85 -0.03
CA VAL A 286 -2.06 -4.27 1.26
C VAL A 286 -2.19 -2.76 1.13
N ILE A 287 -3.20 -2.22 1.81
CA ILE A 287 -3.49 -0.79 1.84
C ILE A 287 -2.58 -0.15 2.89
N LEU A 288 -1.84 0.89 2.49
CA LEU A 288 -0.97 1.65 3.38
C LEU A 288 -1.73 2.78 4.07
N ARG A 289 -2.57 3.48 3.30
CA ARG A 289 -3.40 4.62 3.74
C ARG A 289 -4.46 4.95 2.70
N GLY A 290 -5.29 5.93 3.02
CA GLY A 290 -6.38 6.40 2.17
C GLY A 290 -7.73 5.94 2.71
N THR A 291 -8.79 6.61 2.24
CA THR A 291 -10.17 6.37 2.67
C THR A 291 -11.13 6.24 1.49
N LYS A 292 -10.77 6.84 0.35
CA LYS A 292 -11.63 6.89 -0.83
C LYS A 292 -11.86 5.50 -1.41
N GLY A 293 -13.12 5.12 -1.63
CA GLY A 293 -13.48 3.80 -2.14
C GLY A 293 -13.42 2.68 -1.10
N LEU A 294 -13.08 2.98 0.16
CA LEU A 294 -13.12 2.01 1.26
C LEU A 294 -14.44 2.11 2.05
N PRO A 295 -14.96 0.98 2.55
CA PRO A 295 -16.05 0.99 3.51
C PRO A 295 -15.66 1.70 4.82
N THR A 296 -16.66 2.21 5.53
CA THR A 296 -16.48 2.79 6.85
C THR A 296 -16.57 1.71 7.94
N PHE A 297 -15.71 1.84 8.94
CA PHE A 297 -15.66 0.90 10.07
C PHE A 297 -16.02 1.62 11.37
N GLU A 298 -16.87 1.02 12.18
CA GLU A 298 -17.19 1.55 13.51
C GLU A 298 -15.95 1.47 14.42
N LEU A 299 -15.51 2.62 14.93
CA LEU A 299 -14.36 2.72 15.82
C LEU A 299 -14.85 2.72 17.26
N THR A 300 -14.71 1.60 17.95
CA THR A 300 -15.28 1.40 19.29
C THR A 300 -14.33 1.75 20.45
N ASN A 301 -13.05 2.01 20.18
CA ASN A 301 -12.03 2.18 21.22
C ASN A 301 -11.32 3.55 21.14
N GLU A 302 -11.33 4.29 22.26
CA GLU A 302 -10.62 5.57 22.41
C GLU A 302 -9.19 5.42 22.93
N ALA A 303 -8.93 4.42 23.79
CA ALA A 303 -7.61 4.12 24.32
C ALA A 303 -7.15 2.73 23.87
N VAL A 304 -6.17 2.67 22.95
CA VAL A 304 -5.66 1.42 22.37
C VAL A 304 -4.14 1.36 22.48
N ILE A 305 -3.61 0.17 22.77
CA ILE A 305 -2.18 -0.09 22.67
C ILE A 305 -1.87 -0.37 21.19
N PRO A 306 -1.10 0.48 20.47
CA PRO A 306 -1.04 0.46 19.01
C PRO A 306 -0.77 -0.92 18.39
N TYR A 307 0.29 -1.60 18.81
CA TYR A 307 0.69 -2.90 18.27
C TYR A 307 -0.28 -4.05 18.61
N ILE A 308 -1.11 -3.89 19.64
CA ILE A 308 -2.18 -4.82 19.99
C ILE A 308 -3.42 -4.53 19.13
N GLY A 309 -3.73 -3.25 18.94
CA GLY A 309 -4.80 -2.81 18.05
C GLY A 309 -4.58 -3.27 16.61
N THR A 310 -3.41 -3.03 16.03
CA THR A 310 -3.09 -3.51 14.67
C THR A 310 -3.20 -5.03 14.57
N PHE A 311 -2.69 -5.78 15.54
CA PHE A 311 -2.81 -7.25 15.57
C PHE A 311 -4.26 -7.73 15.62
N ASN A 312 -5.06 -7.15 16.53
CA ASN A 312 -6.47 -7.49 16.70
C ASN A 312 -7.31 -7.13 15.47
N SER A 313 -6.94 -6.07 14.75
CA SER A 313 -7.66 -5.64 13.54
C SER A 313 -7.67 -6.74 12.47
N VAL A 314 -6.53 -7.39 12.23
CA VAL A 314 -6.43 -8.49 11.27
C VAL A 314 -7.22 -9.70 11.76
N ILE A 315 -7.13 -10.02 13.05
CA ILE A 315 -7.91 -11.13 13.64
C ILE A 315 -9.42 -10.91 13.44
N LYS A 316 -9.90 -9.68 13.63
CA LYS A 316 -11.31 -9.32 13.46
C LYS A 316 -11.76 -9.43 12.01
N GLU A 317 -11.04 -8.81 11.07
CA GLU A 317 -11.40 -8.84 9.64
C GLU A 317 -11.46 -10.26 9.07
N HIS A 318 -10.67 -11.19 9.61
CA HIS A 318 -10.61 -12.59 9.17
C HIS A 318 -11.36 -13.58 10.07
N ASN A 319 -12.04 -13.12 11.13
CA ASN A 319 -12.74 -13.98 12.09
C ASN A 319 -11.84 -15.07 12.71
N PHE A 320 -10.60 -14.74 13.08
CA PHE A 320 -9.61 -15.68 13.63
C PHE A 320 -9.61 -15.80 15.16
N SER A 321 -10.68 -15.36 15.84
CA SER A 321 -10.79 -15.39 17.30
C SER A 321 -10.70 -16.79 17.93
N ASP A 322 -11.03 -17.84 17.17
CA ASP A 322 -10.93 -19.23 17.63
C ASP A 322 -9.63 -19.94 17.21
N LYS A 323 -8.72 -19.25 16.51
CA LYS A 323 -7.43 -19.80 16.05
C LYS A 323 -6.28 -19.45 16.99
N THR A 324 -5.19 -20.20 16.88
CA THR A 324 -3.88 -19.82 17.42
C THR A 324 -3.16 -18.96 16.38
N VAL A 325 -2.98 -17.68 16.68
CA VAL A 325 -2.52 -16.65 15.75
C VAL A 325 -1.16 -16.12 16.18
N VAL A 326 -0.20 -16.07 15.26
CA VAL A 326 1.07 -15.35 15.47
C VAL A 326 1.01 -14.03 14.73
N GLY A 327 1.22 -12.93 15.44
CA GLY A 327 1.16 -11.58 14.91
C GLY A 327 2.53 -10.94 14.79
N LEU A 328 2.88 -10.52 13.58
CA LEU A 328 4.03 -9.65 13.33
C LEU A 328 3.56 -8.20 13.22
N ASN A 329 3.86 -7.37 14.23
CA ASN A 329 3.63 -5.93 14.14
C ASN A 329 4.95 -5.19 13.83
N ILE A 330 5.04 -4.58 12.65
CA ILE A 330 6.20 -3.83 12.16
C ILE A 330 5.78 -2.44 11.65
N SER A 331 5.80 -1.48 12.56
CA SER A 331 5.41 -0.08 12.35
C SER A 331 6.63 0.85 12.44
N LYS A 332 6.60 1.95 11.70
CA LYS A 332 7.59 3.02 11.77
C LYS A 332 7.50 3.81 13.08
N ASP A 333 6.28 3.96 13.62
CA ASP A 333 5.99 4.88 14.72
C ASP A 333 5.79 4.16 16.06
N SER A 334 5.12 3.01 16.03
CA SER A 334 4.78 2.25 17.24
C SER A 334 5.80 1.15 17.56
N HIS A 335 5.64 0.52 18.73
CA HIS A 335 6.41 -0.65 19.13
C HIS A 335 6.29 -1.77 18.13
N ASN A 336 7.37 -2.54 17.97
CA ASN A 336 7.39 -3.65 17.04
C ASN A 336 7.64 -4.94 17.81
N ASN A 337 6.71 -5.89 17.66
CA ASN A 337 6.67 -7.12 18.45
C ASN A 337 6.23 -8.29 17.57
N ILE A 338 6.62 -9.49 17.99
CA ILE A 338 5.91 -10.72 17.63
C ILE A 338 5.01 -11.07 18.81
N LEU A 339 3.71 -11.14 18.53
CA LEU A 339 2.67 -11.55 19.46
C LEU A 339 2.22 -12.97 19.14
N VAL A 340 1.79 -13.71 20.16
CA VAL A 340 1.10 -14.99 19.97
C VAL A 340 -0.18 -14.95 20.77
N TYR A 341 -1.29 -15.24 20.11
CA TYR A 341 -2.60 -15.37 20.73
C TYR A 341 -3.10 -16.79 20.58
N GLY A 342 -3.70 -17.32 21.64
CA GLY A 342 -4.51 -18.52 21.56
C GLY A 342 -5.55 -18.54 22.67
N LYS A 343 -6.75 -19.00 22.35
CA LYS A 343 -7.90 -19.05 23.28
C LYS A 343 -7.60 -19.69 24.64
N LYS A 344 -6.62 -20.60 24.70
CA LYS A 344 -6.23 -21.32 25.93
C LYS A 344 -5.27 -20.56 26.84
N PHE A 345 -4.46 -19.65 26.30
CA PHE A 345 -3.37 -19.02 27.03
C PHE A 345 -3.35 -17.48 26.91
N GLY A 346 -4.33 -16.90 26.20
CA GLY A 346 -4.44 -15.46 26.02
C GLY A 346 -3.37 -14.91 25.08
N LEU A 347 -3.08 -13.62 25.23
CA LEU A 347 -2.06 -12.91 24.46
C LEU A 347 -0.69 -12.99 25.14
N ILE A 348 0.34 -13.38 24.38
CA ILE A 348 1.73 -13.46 24.80
C ILE A 348 2.58 -12.54 23.91
N GLU A 349 3.36 -11.66 24.53
CA GLU A 349 4.44 -10.95 23.85
C GLU A 349 5.64 -11.89 23.72
N TYR A 350 5.78 -12.53 22.55
CA TYR A 350 6.82 -13.54 22.32
C TYR A 350 8.21 -12.91 22.14
N LEU A 351 8.28 -11.84 21.34
CA LEU A 351 9.52 -11.14 21.03
C LEU A 351 9.26 -9.65 20.90
N SER A 352 10.11 -8.82 21.53
CA SER A 352 10.09 -7.37 21.37
C SER A 352 11.33 -6.88 20.61
N PHE A 353 11.13 -5.97 19.66
CA PHE A 353 12.21 -5.30 18.94
C PHE A 353 12.62 -3.97 19.60
N LYS A 354 12.12 -3.71 20.82
CA LYS A 354 12.49 -2.55 21.64
C LYS A 354 13.98 -2.59 21.99
N SER A 355 14.64 -1.44 21.87
CA SER A 355 15.97 -1.19 22.43
C SER A 355 16.05 0.16 23.15
N GLU A 356 17.04 0.31 24.03
CA GLU A 356 17.23 1.52 24.83
C GLU A 356 18.66 2.05 24.66
N TYR A 357 18.79 3.21 23.99
CA TYR A 357 20.02 3.99 23.89
C TYR A 357 19.69 5.48 23.87
N SER A 358 20.56 6.29 24.47
CA SER A 358 20.39 7.74 24.53
C SER A 358 21.39 8.50 23.64
N SER A 359 22.39 7.82 23.06
CA SER A 359 23.37 8.44 22.16
C SER A 359 24.14 7.42 21.32
N VAL A 360 24.77 7.88 20.25
CA VAL A 360 25.72 7.07 19.47
C VAL A 360 26.98 6.74 20.29
N GLU A 361 27.43 7.65 21.16
CA GLU A 361 28.58 7.40 22.04
C GLU A 361 28.33 6.21 22.97
N GLU A 362 27.12 6.11 23.54
CA GLU A 362 26.69 4.97 24.36
C GLU A 362 26.74 3.66 23.58
N ILE A 363 26.26 3.67 22.33
CA ILE A 363 26.32 2.50 21.43
C ILE A 363 27.78 2.10 21.17
N PHE A 364 28.67 3.05 20.87
CA PHE A 364 30.08 2.75 20.66
C PHE A 364 30.74 2.19 21.92
N LYS A 365 30.44 2.73 23.10
CA LYS A 365 30.91 2.17 24.38
C LYS A 365 30.40 0.74 24.57
N ALA A 366 29.13 0.49 24.31
CA ALA A 366 28.53 -0.84 24.41
C ALA A 366 29.18 -1.84 23.44
N ILE A 367 29.42 -1.45 22.18
CA ILE A 367 30.14 -2.28 21.20
C ILE A 367 31.55 -2.62 21.70
N ALA A 368 32.30 -1.65 22.24
CA ALA A 368 33.65 -1.88 22.77
C ALA A 368 33.66 -2.87 23.95
N GLN A 369 32.60 -2.88 24.75
CA GLN A 369 32.45 -3.75 25.91
C GLN A 369 32.03 -5.19 25.56
N THR A 370 31.61 -5.47 24.32
CA THR A 370 31.15 -6.80 23.93
C THR A 370 32.26 -7.86 23.95
N ASN A 371 33.36 -7.64 23.22
CA ASN A 371 34.51 -8.53 23.12
C ASN A 371 35.68 -7.87 22.35
N GLU A 372 36.82 -8.58 22.24
CA GLU A 372 37.98 -8.12 21.46
C GLU A 372 37.64 -7.76 20.00
N SER A 373 36.71 -8.48 19.38
CA SER A 373 36.26 -8.18 18.01
C SER A 373 35.53 -6.84 17.95
N GLY A 374 34.70 -6.51 18.96
CA GLY A 374 34.07 -5.19 19.10
C GLY A 374 35.07 -4.05 19.23
N ILE A 375 36.13 -4.23 20.05
CA ILE A 375 37.21 -3.25 20.21
C ILE A 375 37.95 -3.03 18.89
N LYS A 376 38.32 -4.11 18.20
CA LYS A 376 39.01 -4.07 16.90
C LYS A 376 38.15 -3.36 15.85
N LEU A 377 36.85 -3.67 15.80
CA LEU A 377 35.90 -3.04 14.89
C LEU A 377 35.86 -1.52 15.06
N LEU A 378 35.69 -1.03 16.28
CA LEU A 378 35.64 0.41 16.55
C LEU A 378 36.96 1.12 16.28
N THR A 379 38.07 0.47 16.59
CA THR A 379 39.41 1.01 16.29
C THR A 379 39.59 1.20 14.78
N ASN A 380 39.22 0.18 14.00
CA ASN A 380 39.26 0.24 12.54
C ASN A 380 38.29 1.29 11.98
N TYR A 381 37.08 1.37 12.55
CA TYR A 381 36.06 2.34 12.16
C TYR A 381 36.54 3.78 12.38
N LYS A 382 37.04 4.08 13.59
CA LYS A 382 37.59 5.40 13.95
C LYS A 382 38.80 5.78 13.10
N SER A 383 39.66 4.81 12.78
CA SER A 383 40.84 5.04 11.94
C SER A 383 40.47 5.33 10.48
N LYS A 384 39.50 4.60 9.92
CA LYS A 384 39.11 4.76 8.50
C LYS A 384 38.16 5.94 8.26
N PHE A 385 37.30 6.26 9.23
CA PHE A 385 36.24 7.27 9.12
C PHE A 385 36.30 8.26 10.28
N THR A 386 37.46 8.88 10.52
CA THR A 386 37.71 9.74 11.70
C THR A 386 36.72 10.89 11.83
N GLU A 387 36.54 11.69 10.78
CA GLU A 387 35.62 12.85 10.80
C GLU A 387 34.16 12.41 11.05
N LEU A 388 33.72 11.34 10.39
CA LEU A 388 32.40 10.78 10.59
C LEU A 388 32.22 10.29 12.02
N TYR A 389 33.18 9.54 12.55
CA TYR A 389 33.17 9.03 13.93
C TYR A 389 33.05 10.17 14.94
N GLU A 390 33.85 11.23 14.79
CA GLU A 390 33.80 12.41 15.66
C GLU A 390 32.45 13.12 15.57
N LYS A 391 31.93 13.33 14.35
CA LYS A 391 30.61 13.94 14.14
C LYS A 391 29.50 13.14 14.82
N VAL A 392 29.38 11.84 14.51
CA VAL A 392 28.24 11.04 14.97
C VAL A 392 28.32 10.73 16.46
N SER A 393 29.51 10.69 17.06
CA SER A 393 29.65 10.45 18.51
C SER A 393 29.01 11.55 19.36
N LEU A 394 28.80 12.75 18.82
CA LEU A 394 28.14 13.86 19.51
C LEU A 394 26.61 13.79 19.46
N ILE A 395 26.04 12.86 18.67
CA ILE A 395 24.60 12.76 18.48
C ILE A 395 23.98 12.05 19.69
N THR A 396 23.03 12.76 20.31
CA THR A 396 22.14 12.26 21.36
C THR A 396 20.73 12.07 20.81
N PHE A 397 19.97 11.17 21.43
CA PHE A 397 18.61 10.85 21.04
C PHE A 397 17.63 11.39 22.08
N ASP A 398 16.61 12.11 21.62
CA ASP A 398 15.57 12.66 22.51
C ASP A 398 14.67 11.54 23.08
N GLU A 399 14.42 10.52 22.25
CA GLU A 399 13.68 9.34 22.65
C GLU A 399 14.63 8.22 23.08
N LYS A 400 14.43 7.70 24.28
CA LYS A 400 15.22 6.56 24.78
C LYS A 400 14.78 5.23 24.20
N GLU A 401 13.52 5.12 23.79
CA GLU A 401 12.92 3.87 23.37
C GLU A 401 12.85 3.77 21.85
N LEU A 402 13.57 2.78 21.32
CA LEU A 402 13.84 2.65 19.89
C LEU A 402 13.17 1.38 19.37
N ASN A 403 12.36 1.52 18.33
CA ASN A 403 11.78 0.42 17.57
C ASN A 403 12.72 0.00 16.41
N ILE A 404 12.30 -0.92 15.54
CA ILE A 404 13.17 -1.41 14.45
C ILE A 404 13.51 -0.30 13.44
N TYR A 405 12.56 0.60 13.19
CA TYR A 405 12.76 1.69 12.24
C TYR A 405 13.80 2.69 12.74
N LYS A 406 13.71 3.04 14.03
CA LYS A 406 14.70 3.88 14.69
C LYS A 406 16.08 3.23 14.75
N LEU A 407 16.15 1.92 14.93
CA LEU A 407 17.41 1.18 14.81
C LEU A 407 18.02 1.34 13.41
N TRP A 408 17.21 1.29 12.35
CA TRP A 408 17.68 1.58 10.98
C TRP A 408 18.17 3.03 10.83
N GLY A 409 17.50 4.00 11.46
CA GLY A 409 17.96 5.38 11.53
C GLY A 409 19.33 5.54 12.18
N ILE A 410 19.55 4.86 13.31
CA ILE A 410 20.86 4.82 13.99
C ILE A 410 21.93 4.19 13.09
N ILE A 411 21.61 3.09 12.41
CA ILE A 411 22.52 2.48 11.43
C ILE A 411 22.86 3.50 10.34
N SER A 412 21.86 4.17 9.77
CA SER A 412 22.04 5.19 8.73
C SER A 412 22.97 6.33 9.18
N ILE A 413 22.79 6.83 10.41
CA ILE A 413 23.66 7.84 11.04
C ILE A 413 25.08 7.29 11.17
N ILE A 414 25.25 6.13 11.81
CA ILE A 414 26.56 5.54 12.06
C ILE A 414 27.29 5.30 10.74
N LEU A 415 26.60 4.80 9.71
CA LEU A 415 27.19 4.52 8.39
C LEU A 415 27.47 5.78 7.55
N GLY A 416 27.02 6.96 8.00
CA GLY A 416 27.20 8.24 7.33
C GLY A 416 26.39 8.36 6.04
N TYR A 417 25.17 7.81 6.02
CA TYR A 417 24.24 7.99 4.89
C TYR A 417 23.43 9.28 5.04
N SER A 418 23.15 9.68 6.29
CA SER A 418 22.40 10.89 6.61
C SER A 418 23.33 12.03 6.98
N ASN A 419 22.96 13.24 6.56
CA ASN A 419 23.56 14.48 7.07
C ASN A 419 22.81 15.03 8.28
N SER A 420 21.59 14.55 8.52
CA SER A 420 20.74 14.91 9.65
C SER A 420 21.13 14.17 10.93
N ASN A 421 20.82 14.77 12.07
CA ASN A 421 20.92 14.12 13.38
C ASN A 421 19.59 13.49 13.80
N ASP A 422 18.51 13.74 13.05
CA ASP A 422 17.20 13.15 13.32
C ASP A 422 17.19 11.67 12.92
N ILE A 423 16.67 10.82 13.83
CA ILE A 423 16.67 9.37 13.66
C ILE A 423 15.67 8.95 12.57
N TYR A 424 14.50 9.59 12.50
CA TYR A 424 13.46 9.23 11.54
C TYR A 424 13.86 9.63 10.12
N GLU A 425 14.36 10.85 9.91
CA GLU A 425 14.90 11.28 8.62
C GLU A 425 16.03 10.36 8.16
N SER A 426 16.89 9.95 9.10
CA SER A 426 17.97 9.01 8.81
C SER A 426 17.46 7.61 8.47
N ALA A 427 16.37 7.16 9.11
CA ALA A 427 15.73 5.88 8.81
C ALA A 427 15.09 5.89 7.41
N ASP A 428 14.42 6.99 7.05
CA ASP A 428 13.86 7.22 5.71
C ASP A 428 14.95 7.11 4.64
N ILE A 429 16.14 7.69 4.87
CA ILE A 429 17.28 7.57 3.94
C ILE A 429 17.70 6.10 3.74
N LEU A 430 17.79 5.31 4.82
CA LEU A 430 18.14 3.89 4.70
C LEU A 430 17.03 3.12 3.97
N GLU A 431 15.76 3.36 4.30
CA GLU A 431 14.62 2.73 3.66
C GLU A 431 14.57 3.07 2.15
N ASN A 432 14.78 4.33 1.80
CA ASN A 432 14.79 4.80 0.40
C ASN A 432 15.98 4.28 -0.38
N ASN A 433 17.15 4.16 0.25
CA ASN A 433 18.31 3.47 -0.35
C ASN A 433 17.97 2.01 -0.65
N ALA A 434 17.32 1.31 0.30
CA ALA A 434 16.88 -0.07 0.09
C ALA A 434 15.83 -0.16 -1.04
N LYS A 435 14.79 0.68 -1.05
CA LYS A 435 13.77 0.76 -2.11
C LYS A 435 14.39 1.06 -3.49
N SER A 436 15.45 1.85 -3.50
CA SER A 436 16.20 2.22 -4.71
C SER A 436 17.17 1.13 -5.19
N PHE A 437 17.45 0.11 -4.39
CA PHE A 437 18.32 -0.98 -4.81
C PHE A 437 17.66 -1.82 -5.91
N VAL A 438 18.41 -2.07 -6.98
CA VAL A 438 17.96 -2.84 -8.17
C VAL A 438 18.61 -4.22 -8.21
N GLY A 439 19.57 -4.50 -7.32
CA GLY A 439 20.16 -5.82 -7.20
C GLY A 439 19.23 -6.82 -6.49
N THR A 440 19.66 -8.08 -6.44
CA THR A 440 18.84 -9.19 -5.94
C THR A 440 19.24 -9.72 -4.57
N LYS A 441 20.37 -9.25 -4.02
CA LYS A 441 20.90 -9.72 -2.74
C LYS A 441 21.77 -8.66 -2.08
N GLY A 442 21.57 -8.47 -0.78
CA GLY A 442 22.41 -7.65 0.06
C GLY A 442 23.39 -8.49 0.90
N PRO A 443 24.33 -7.84 1.59
CA PRO A 443 25.14 -8.50 2.61
C PRO A 443 24.27 -9.00 3.77
N ARG A 444 24.61 -10.17 4.33
CA ARG A 444 23.88 -10.75 5.47
C ARG A 444 24.19 -9.97 6.75
N ILE A 445 23.17 -9.33 7.32
CA ILE A 445 23.23 -8.63 8.60
C ILE A 445 22.75 -9.56 9.73
N ASP A 446 23.51 -9.61 10.82
CA ASP A 446 23.19 -10.49 11.94
C ASP A 446 22.16 -9.85 12.88
N TYR A 447 20.89 -10.22 12.68
CA TYR A 447 19.83 -10.05 13.66
C TYR A 447 19.87 -11.21 14.67
N LYS A 448 20.12 -10.88 15.94
CA LYS A 448 20.26 -11.85 17.04
C LYS A 448 19.33 -11.50 18.19
N LEU A 449 19.09 -12.47 19.06
CA LEU A 449 18.25 -12.32 20.25
C LEU A 449 19.12 -12.18 21.51
N GLN A 450 18.57 -11.49 22.49
CA GLN A 450 19.10 -11.41 23.85
C GLN A 450 17.98 -11.61 24.88
N ASN A 451 18.31 -12.21 26.02
CA ASN A 451 17.37 -12.45 27.12
C ASN A 451 17.63 -11.45 28.24
N ILE A 452 16.64 -10.61 28.56
CA ILE A 452 16.71 -9.62 29.63
C ILE A 452 15.52 -9.84 30.57
N LYS A 453 15.81 -10.16 31.84
CA LYS A 453 14.77 -10.38 32.87
C LYS A 453 13.64 -11.33 32.41
N SER A 454 14.01 -12.44 31.77
CA SER A 454 13.09 -13.46 31.24
C SER A 454 12.17 -13.01 30.09
N LYS A 455 12.46 -11.87 29.47
CA LYS A 455 11.86 -11.44 28.19
C LYS A 455 12.89 -11.52 27.08
N VAL A 456 12.43 -11.88 25.88
CA VAL A 456 13.26 -12.00 24.68
C VAL A 456 13.21 -10.68 23.91
N TYR A 457 14.38 -10.13 23.60
CA TYR A 457 14.54 -8.91 22.83
C TYR A 457 15.45 -9.14 21.63
N LEU A 458 15.32 -8.30 20.62
CA LEU A 458 16.37 -8.14 19.60
C LEU A 458 17.64 -7.57 20.26
N ASP A 459 18.80 -8.07 19.84
CA ASP A 459 20.10 -7.46 20.13
C ASP A 459 20.44 -6.43 19.04
N PRO A 460 20.32 -5.13 19.33
CA PRO A 460 20.63 -4.07 18.36
C PRO A 460 22.13 -3.96 18.06
N LEU A 461 23.01 -4.38 18.97
CA LEU A 461 24.46 -4.21 18.81
C LEU A 461 25.00 -5.10 17.70
N MET A 462 24.54 -6.35 17.60
CA MET A 462 24.98 -7.27 16.54
C MET A 462 24.59 -6.78 15.15
N VAL A 463 23.40 -6.16 15.02
CA VAL A 463 22.94 -5.55 13.77
C VAL A 463 23.88 -4.39 13.37
N ILE A 464 24.12 -3.46 14.29
CA ILE A 464 24.99 -2.29 14.06
C ILE A 464 26.42 -2.73 13.73
N ARG A 465 26.99 -3.66 14.49
CA ARG A 465 28.36 -4.16 14.28
C ARG A 465 28.56 -4.78 12.91
N THR A 466 27.59 -5.58 12.47
CA THR A 466 27.65 -6.24 11.16
C THR A 466 27.56 -5.22 10.03
N ALA A 467 26.65 -4.24 10.16
CA ALA A 467 26.55 -3.13 9.21
C ALA A 467 27.84 -2.30 9.14
N MET A 468 28.45 -1.95 10.27
CA MET A 468 29.75 -1.26 10.33
C MET A 468 30.87 -2.06 9.65
N THR A 469 30.86 -3.39 9.80
CA THR A 469 31.85 -4.28 9.16
C THR A 469 31.74 -4.22 7.64
N PHE A 470 30.53 -4.26 7.08
CA PHE A 470 30.34 -4.13 5.63
C PHE A 470 30.66 -2.73 5.11
N LYS A 471 30.37 -1.67 5.88
CA LYS A 471 30.83 -0.31 5.56
C LYS A 471 32.35 -0.21 5.52
N LEU A 472 33.04 -0.82 6.49
CA LEU A 472 34.51 -0.90 6.49
C LEU A 472 35.04 -1.65 5.27
N ALA A 473 34.33 -2.70 4.83
CA ALA A 473 34.66 -3.45 3.61
C ALA A 473 34.37 -2.65 2.31
N GLY A 474 33.68 -1.51 2.39
CA GLY A 474 33.42 -0.65 1.24
C GLY A 474 32.18 -1.02 0.41
N VAL A 475 31.22 -1.74 1.01
CA VAL A 475 29.93 -2.03 0.35
C VAL A 475 29.16 -0.72 0.09
N ASP A 476 28.56 -0.60 -1.09
CA ASP A 476 27.78 0.59 -1.47
C ASP A 476 26.54 0.78 -0.59
N SER A 477 26.07 2.02 -0.48
CA SER A 477 24.99 2.38 0.43
C SER A 477 23.66 1.71 0.07
N LEU A 478 23.31 1.62 -1.22
CA LEU A 478 22.06 1.00 -1.65
C LEU A 478 22.04 -0.49 -1.32
N CYS A 479 23.12 -1.21 -1.64
CA CYS A 479 23.28 -2.64 -1.36
C CYS A 479 23.28 -2.94 0.13
N LEU A 480 24.03 -2.16 0.93
CA LEU A 480 24.08 -2.38 2.38
C LEU A 480 22.74 -2.02 3.06
N SER A 481 22.08 -0.93 2.66
CA SER A 481 20.72 -0.60 3.12
C SER A 481 19.73 -1.71 2.77
N TYR A 482 19.80 -2.25 1.55
CA TYR A 482 19.00 -3.41 1.17
C TYR A 482 19.34 -4.64 2.04
N GLY A 483 20.61 -4.94 2.30
CA GLY A 483 21.03 -6.05 3.16
C GLY A 483 20.50 -5.95 4.60
N VAL A 484 20.41 -4.74 5.17
CA VAL A 484 19.78 -4.48 6.48
C VAL A 484 18.31 -4.87 6.46
N VAL A 485 17.55 -4.41 5.46
CA VAL A 485 16.12 -4.74 5.32
C VAL A 485 15.90 -6.22 5.00
N GLU A 486 16.67 -6.77 4.05
CA GLU A 486 16.58 -8.15 3.60
C GLU A 486 16.83 -9.13 4.75
N SER A 487 17.90 -8.92 5.51
CA SER A 487 18.27 -9.81 6.61
C SER A 487 17.30 -9.73 7.79
N PHE A 488 16.60 -8.60 7.96
CA PHE A 488 15.53 -8.49 8.94
C PHE A 488 14.36 -9.41 8.59
N VAL A 489 13.94 -9.43 7.32
CA VAL A 489 12.87 -10.35 6.86
C VAL A 489 13.27 -11.81 7.04
N GLU A 490 14.51 -12.17 6.68
CA GLU A 490 15.01 -13.55 6.84
C GLU A 490 15.04 -13.96 8.31
N PHE A 491 15.35 -13.02 9.21
CA PHE A 491 15.25 -13.22 10.66
C PHE A 491 13.80 -13.42 11.12
N LEU A 492 12.87 -12.57 10.67
CA LEU A 492 11.45 -12.69 11.00
C LEU A 492 10.88 -14.05 10.55
N SER A 493 11.17 -14.48 9.33
CA SER A 493 10.74 -15.79 8.82
C SER A 493 11.24 -16.93 9.71
N GLY A 494 12.51 -16.88 10.12
CA GLY A 494 13.08 -17.87 11.03
C GLY A 494 12.41 -17.89 12.41
N GLN A 495 12.06 -16.71 12.95
CA GLN A 495 11.34 -16.62 14.22
C GLN A 495 9.92 -17.20 14.12
N LEU A 496 9.21 -16.95 13.02
CA LEU A 496 7.88 -17.53 12.80
C LEU A 496 7.95 -19.05 12.66
N ASP A 497 8.96 -19.59 11.99
CA ASP A 497 9.19 -21.04 11.89
C ASP A 497 9.46 -21.67 13.27
N GLU A 498 10.28 -21.04 14.11
CA GLU A 498 10.54 -21.47 15.49
C GLU A 498 9.26 -21.46 16.34
N ILE A 499 8.43 -20.41 16.23
CA ILE A 499 7.15 -20.33 16.94
C ILE A 499 6.22 -21.45 16.48
N LYS A 500 6.14 -21.73 15.18
CA LYS A 500 5.30 -22.82 14.66
C LYS A 500 5.71 -24.17 15.20
N GLN A 501 7.01 -24.46 15.27
CA GLN A 501 7.51 -25.71 15.84
C GLN A 501 7.19 -25.85 17.33
N ASN A 502 7.23 -24.75 18.09
CA ASN A 502 7.08 -24.78 19.54
C ASN A 502 5.63 -24.64 20.03
N MET A 503 4.79 -23.91 19.29
CA MET A 503 3.43 -23.53 19.72
C MET A 503 2.34 -24.06 18.80
N ASN A 504 2.68 -24.60 17.62
CA ASN A 504 1.75 -25.12 16.63
C ASN A 504 0.63 -24.12 16.29
N ASN A 505 1.00 -22.97 15.74
CA ASN A 505 0.05 -21.94 15.32
C ASN A 505 -0.69 -22.34 14.03
N ASP A 506 -1.92 -21.84 13.89
CA ASP A 506 -2.77 -22.09 12.74
C ASP A 506 -2.48 -21.11 11.60
N VAL A 507 -2.28 -19.82 11.95
CA VAL A 507 -2.12 -18.73 10.98
C VAL A 507 -1.07 -17.72 11.45
N VAL A 508 -0.51 -16.97 10.50
CA VAL A 508 0.33 -15.80 10.75
C VAL A 508 -0.39 -14.56 10.21
N VAL A 509 -0.39 -13.49 11.00
CA VAL A 509 -0.87 -12.17 10.57
C VAL A 509 0.26 -11.16 10.62
N ALA A 510 0.28 -10.22 9.68
CA ALA A 510 1.26 -9.13 9.66
C ALA A 510 0.57 -7.77 9.46
N SER A 511 1.07 -6.76 10.17
CA SER A 511 0.57 -5.37 10.12
C SER A 511 1.68 -4.36 10.45
N GLY A 512 1.38 -3.08 10.25
CA GLY A 512 2.25 -1.95 10.53
C GLY A 512 2.87 -1.30 9.28
N SER A 513 3.19 -0.01 9.41
CA SER A 513 3.62 0.84 8.30
C SER A 513 4.96 0.48 7.62
N LEU A 514 5.78 -0.42 8.18
CA LEU A 514 6.99 -0.91 7.50
C LEU A 514 6.69 -1.81 6.31
N LEU A 515 5.47 -2.36 6.24
CA LEU A 515 5.00 -3.06 5.05
C LEU A 515 5.01 -2.15 3.81
N GLY A 516 4.96 -0.83 3.97
CA GLY A 516 5.13 0.13 2.86
C GLY A 516 6.48 0.07 2.15
N ASN A 517 7.47 -0.64 2.69
CA ASN A 517 8.67 -0.98 1.95
C ASN A 517 8.41 -2.19 1.03
N LYS A 518 8.30 -1.94 -0.28
CA LYS A 518 8.01 -2.99 -1.28
C LYS A 518 8.94 -4.20 -1.23
N HIS A 519 10.22 -4.00 -0.94
CA HIS A 519 11.20 -5.09 -0.86
C HIS A 519 11.01 -5.90 0.40
N LEU A 520 10.75 -5.23 1.53
CA LEU A 520 10.37 -5.89 2.77
C LEU A 520 9.09 -6.71 2.58
N PHE A 521 8.04 -6.07 2.06
CA PHE A 521 6.73 -6.70 1.88
C PHE A 521 6.78 -7.89 0.93
N SER A 522 7.37 -7.71 -0.26
CA SER A 522 7.47 -8.78 -1.25
C SER A 522 8.28 -9.97 -0.75
N LYS A 523 9.37 -9.73 0.00
CA LYS A 523 10.19 -10.81 0.54
C LYS A 523 9.51 -11.47 1.74
N LEU A 524 8.87 -10.71 2.63
CA LEU A 524 8.11 -11.23 3.76
C LEU A 524 6.99 -12.14 3.27
N ASP A 525 6.18 -11.64 2.32
CA ASP A 525 5.08 -12.40 1.72
C ASP A 525 5.57 -13.69 1.06
N LYS A 526 6.71 -13.63 0.35
CA LYS A 526 7.30 -14.81 -0.28
C LYS A 526 7.82 -15.82 0.73
N GLU A 527 8.66 -15.41 1.68
CA GLU A 527 9.38 -16.32 2.58
C GLU A 527 8.47 -16.92 3.63
N VAL A 528 7.60 -16.11 4.24
CA VAL A 528 6.66 -16.59 5.27
C VAL A 528 5.60 -17.52 4.66
N SER A 529 5.11 -17.21 3.46
CA SER A 529 4.11 -18.06 2.77
C SER A 529 4.64 -19.43 2.34
N VAL A 530 5.93 -19.74 2.51
CA VAL A 530 6.46 -21.09 2.27
C VAL A 530 5.95 -22.06 3.34
N ASN A 531 5.93 -21.61 4.59
CA ASN A 531 5.64 -22.45 5.75
C ASN A 531 4.35 -22.06 6.47
N HIS A 532 3.76 -20.89 6.18
CA HIS A 532 2.64 -20.33 6.94
C HIS A 532 1.53 -19.83 6.02
N GLU A 533 0.29 -19.86 6.51
CA GLU A 533 -0.78 -19.06 5.92
C GLU A 533 -0.67 -17.63 6.45
N LEU A 534 -0.26 -16.70 5.60
CA LEU A 534 -0.02 -15.30 5.94
C LEU A 534 -1.20 -14.43 5.53
N TYR A 535 -1.70 -13.65 6.49
CA TYR A 535 -2.81 -12.71 6.29
C TYR A 535 -2.42 -11.28 6.71
N PHE A 536 -3.07 -10.31 6.08
CA PHE A 536 -2.96 -8.89 6.36
C PHE A 536 -4.36 -8.32 6.56
N ASN A 537 -4.50 -7.04 6.92
CA ASN A 537 -5.80 -6.36 6.85
C ASN A 537 -6.46 -6.55 5.46
N LYS A 538 -7.78 -6.78 5.41
CA LYS A 538 -8.52 -6.99 4.15
C LYS A 538 -8.84 -5.65 3.50
N GLU A 539 -9.57 -4.80 4.22
CA GLU A 539 -10.10 -3.52 3.75
C GLU A 539 -9.52 -2.34 4.54
N LEU A 540 -9.04 -2.58 5.75
CA LEU A 540 -8.39 -1.54 6.54
C LEU A 540 -6.92 -1.34 6.10
N PRO A 541 -6.39 -0.13 6.24
CA PRO A 541 -4.95 0.11 6.12
C PRO A 541 -4.15 -0.72 7.15
N VAL A 542 -2.89 -1.00 6.85
CA VAL A 542 -2.00 -1.78 7.73
C VAL A 542 -1.61 -1.07 9.03
N ASP A 543 -1.85 0.23 9.13
CA ASP A 543 -1.57 1.07 10.31
C ASP A 543 -2.62 2.20 10.45
N GLY A 544 -2.55 2.98 11.51
CA GLY A 544 -3.43 4.14 11.72
C GLY A 544 -4.84 3.75 12.19
N ILE A 545 -5.84 3.87 11.32
CA ILE A 545 -7.26 3.66 11.70
C ILE A 545 -7.55 2.22 12.14
N ASN A 546 -6.80 1.24 11.61
CA ASN A 546 -6.93 -0.16 11.99
C ASN A 546 -6.66 -0.41 13.49
N ILE A 547 -5.79 0.39 14.12
CA ILE A 547 -5.48 0.31 15.55
C ILE A 547 -6.77 0.45 16.35
N ARG A 548 -7.57 1.48 16.06
CA ARG A 548 -8.80 1.78 16.80
C ARG A 548 -9.90 0.75 16.55
N TYR A 549 -9.98 0.23 15.33
CA TYR A 549 -10.89 -0.85 14.98
C TYR A 549 -10.55 -2.15 15.73
N GLY A 550 -9.26 -2.52 15.75
CA GLY A 550 -8.79 -3.71 16.44
C GLY A 550 -8.99 -3.63 17.95
N GLY A 551 -8.65 -2.50 18.57
CA GLY A 551 -8.85 -2.29 20.00
C GLY A 551 -7.98 -3.19 20.88
N ASN A 552 -8.36 -3.31 22.15
CA ASN A 552 -7.60 -4.02 23.19
C ASN A 552 -8.27 -5.33 23.65
N GLU A 553 -9.27 -5.83 22.93
CA GLU A 553 -10.15 -6.92 23.38
C GLU A 553 -9.39 -8.20 23.81
N LEU A 554 -8.24 -8.48 23.21
CA LEU A 554 -7.43 -9.66 23.55
C LEU A 554 -6.57 -9.52 24.82
N LEU A 555 -6.58 -8.36 25.51
CA LEU A 555 -5.89 -8.19 26.80
C LEU A 555 -6.66 -8.78 27.99
N HIS A 556 -7.97 -9.03 27.85
CA HIS A 556 -8.85 -9.35 28.97
C HIS A 556 -9.25 -10.84 29.06
N ASN A 557 -8.64 -11.72 28.26
CA ASN A 557 -8.94 -13.16 28.24
C ASN A 557 -7.78 -14.01 28.75
#